data_AF-A0A6J3CAC9-F1
#
_entry.id   AF-A0A6J3CAC9-F1
#
_cell.length_a   1.000
_cell.length_b   1.000
_cell.length_c   1.000
_cell.angle_alpha   90.00
_cell.angle_beta   90.00
_cell.angle_gamma   90.00
#
_symmetry.space_group_name_H-M   'P 1'
#
loop_
_entity.id
_entity.type
_entity.pdbx_description
1 polymer ?
#
loop_
_entity_poly.entity_id
_entity_poly.type
_entity_poly.pdbx_seq_one_letter_code
_entity_poly.pdbx_strand_id
1 'polypeptide(L)'
;MSSTKVDIGFLEEKSSWLLHPRFFPSKVGGTPAWLDLQNLPLPTELTCKVCSDPLIFLCQIYAPYEESSDCFHRTIFIFICRNGSCCKTNSTDNILVLRCQLPRKNMFYLYEPYQEDENEEFPTDKWAKFCNICGAKAPSHCSKCKKSYYCGRKHQILDWQKGHKELCPKSQNTVLNNFIVTEAGKSILFKEWELVVDEESEEDSTDIDMNQEMEKLNKLLQEKKAGTLNNVSEDELQQYTTAVPVDKVFKKFSKRVSRHPDQVLRYERGGTPLWITGNSDNSIINIPNCQYCNGQRQFEFQKME
;
A
#
# COMPACT_ATOMS: atom_id res chain seq x y z
N MET A 1 15.75 18.31 -20.66
CA MET A 1 14.68 17.69 -19.85
C MET A 1 15.38 16.60 -19.06
N SER A 2 15.54 16.77 -17.76
CA SER A 2 16.12 15.73 -16.92
C SER A 2 15.18 14.52 -17.01
N SER A 3 15.68 13.37 -17.46
CA SER A 3 14.93 12.12 -17.35
C SER A 3 14.66 11.92 -15.86
N THR A 4 13.41 12.07 -15.43
CA THR A 4 13.01 11.73 -14.07
C THR A 4 12.95 10.21 -14.01
N LYS A 5 13.81 9.62 -13.17
CA LYS A 5 13.78 8.18 -12.92
C LYS A 5 12.47 7.85 -12.22
N VAL A 6 11.77 6.84 -12.73
CA VAL A 6 10.56 6.30 -12.12
C VAL A 6 10.93 4.96 -11.53
N ASP A 7 10.59 4.73 -10.27
CA ASP A 7 10.75 3.41 -9.65
C ASP A 7 9.41 2.69 -9.64
N ILE A 8 9.43 1.39 -9.90
CA ILE A 8 8.26 0.51 -9.89
C ILE A 8 8.37 -0.46 -8.72
N GLY A 9 7.24 -0.73 -8.06
CA GLY A 9 7.19 -1.62 -6.91
C GLY A 9 6.49 -2.94 -7.21
N PHE A 10 7.03 -4.03 -6.70
CA PHE A 10 6.49 -5.40 -6.78
C PHE A 10 6.27 -5.99 -5.39
N LEU A 11 5.38 -6.99 -5.30
CA LEU A 11 5.10 -7.68 -4.04
C LEU A 11 5.83 -9.02 -3.98
N GLU A 12 6.56 -9.21 -2.89
CA GLU A 12 7.27 -10.46 -2.62
C GLU A 12 6.89 -11.02 -1.24
N GLU A 13 6.84 -12.35 -1.13
CA GLU A 13 6.65 -12.98 0.17
C GLU A 13 7.94 -12.90 0.99
N LYS A 14 7.81 -12.43 2.22
CA LYS A 14 8.94 -12.35 3.15
C LYS A 14 8.51 -12.68 4.56
N SER A 15 9.44 -13.21 5.35
CA SER A 15 9.18 -13.51 6.76
C SER A 15 8.87 -12.23 7.54
N SER A 16 7.83 -12.26 8.37
CA SER A 16 7.36 -11.08 9.13
C SER A 16 8.44 -10.41 9.99
N TRP A 17 9.45 -11.16 10.44
CA TRP A 17 10.55 -10.63 11.23
C TRP A 17 11.50 -9.71 10.44
N LEU A 18 11.62 -9.92 9.12
CA LEU A 18 12.34 -9.02 8.20
C LEU A 18 11.54 -7.75 7.89
N LEU A 19 10.23 -7.78 8.08
CA LEU A 19 9.33 -6.63 7.92
C LEU A 19 9.12 -5.86 9.23
N HIS A 20 10.06 -6.01 10.17
CA HIS A 20 10.08 -5.31 11.44
C HIS A 20 10.46 -3.82 11.27
N PRO A 21 9.90 -2.89 12.07
CA PRO A 21 10.24 -1.46 12.01
C PRO A 21 11.74 -1.12 11.99
N ARG A 22 12.58 -1.93 12.61
CA ARG A 22 14.04 -1.71 12.66
C ARG A 22 14.72 -1.74 11.29
N PHE A 23 14.09 -2.39 10.30
CA PHE A 23 14.61 -2.52 8.94
C PHE A 23 13.99 -1.49 7.98
N PHE A 24 13.17 -0.56 8.48
CA PHE A 24 12.51 0.48 7.65
C PHE A 24 11.81 -0.07 6.40
N PRO A 25 10.93 -1.08 6.51
CA PRO A 25 10.39 -1.77 5.34
C PRO A 25 9.41 -0.90 4.56
N SER A 26 9.45 -1.03 3.25
CA SER A 26 8.29 -0.83 2.38
C SER A 26 7.51 -2.14 2.33
N LYS A 27 6.21 -2.10 2.63
CA LYS A 27 5.39 -3.32 2.77
C LYS A 27 3.90 -3.07 2.56
N VAL A 28 3.18 -4.13 2.16
CA VAL A 28 1.72 -4.17 2.09
C VAL A 28 1.18 -5.12 3.15
N GLY A 29 0.08 -4.73 3.80
CA GLY A 29 -0.63 -5.54 4.78
C GLY A 29 0.15 -5.84 6.08
N GLY A 30 -0.40 -6.76 6.87
CA GLY A 30 0.04 -6.97 8.24
C GLY A 30 -0.26 -5.78 9.15
N THR A 31 0.63 -5.54 10.12
CA THR A 31 0.56 -4.38 11.01
C THR A 31 1.57 -3.31 10.58
N PRO A 32 1.29 -2.02 10.86
CA PRO A 32 2.20 -0.93 10.50
C PRO A 32 3.54 -1.09 11.23
N ALA A 33 4.63 -1.02 10.48
CA ALA A 33 5.97 -0.91 11.01
C ALA A 33 6.27 0.57 11.29
N TRP A 34 5.81 1.05 12.45
CA TRP A 34 5.85 2.46 12.84
C TRP A 34 7.27 3.02 12.89
N LEU A 35 7.43 4.25 12.39
CA LEU A 35 8.69 4.98 12.39
C LEU A 35 8.91 5.73 13.72
N ASP A 36 7.99 6.61 14.13
CA ASP A 36 8.02 7.18 15.48
C ASP A 36 7.30 6.24 16.45
N LEU A 37 8.01 5.71 17.44
CA LEU A 37 7.48 4.73 18.39
C LEU A 37 6.75 5.37 19.58
N GLN A 38 6.86 6.69 19.75
CA GLN A 38 6.30 7.44 20.88
C GLN A 38 5.08 8.26 20.46
N ASN A 39 5.22 9.07 19.41
CA ASN A 39 4.19 10.01 18.93
C ASN A 39 3.27 9.35 17.91
N LEU A 40 2.69 8.22 18.32
CA LEU A 40 1.76 7.45 17.49
C LEU A 40 0.37 8.09 17.46
N PRO A 41 -0.34 8.00 16.31
CA PRO A 41 -1.71 8.48 16.21
C PRO A 41 -2.62 7.75 17.21
N LEU A 42 -3.53 8.50 17.81
CA LEU A 42 -4.55 7.96 18.69
C LEU A 42 -5.55 7.13 17.89
N PRO A 43 -6.21 6.14 18.51
CA PRO A 43 -7.24 5.35 17.84
C PRO A 43 -8.35 6.17 17.18
N THR A 44 -8.68 7.33 17.76
CA THR A 44 -9.68 8.27 17.23
C THR A 44 -9.22 9.00 15.97
N GLU A 45 -7.91 9.09 15.74
CA GLU A 45 -7.33 9.66 14.52
C GLU A 45 -7.24 8.62 13.40
N LEU A 46 -7.35 7.32 13.73
CA LEU A 46 -7.33 6.19 12.80
C LEU A 46 -8.74 5.63 12.55
N THR A 47 -9.75 6.48 12.42
CA THR A 47 -11.13 6.08 12.12
C THR A 47 -11.60 6.57 10.76
N CYS A 48 -12.43 5.76 10.09
CA CYS A 48 -13.09 6.11 8.84
C CYS A 48 -14.04 7.30 9.05
N LYS A 49 -13.97 8.32 8.19
CA LYS A 49 -14.83 9.51 8.31
C LYS A 49 -16.30 9.23 7.95
N VAL A 50 -16.58 8.10 7.31
CA VAL A 50 -17.94 7.69 6.90
C VAL A 50 -18.63 6.87 7.97
N CYS A 51 -18.02 5.77 8.43
CA CYS A 51 -18.64 4.84 9.38
C CYS A 51 -18.08 4.91 10.81
N SER A 52 -17.03 5.72 11.05
CA SER A 52 -16.31 5.81 12.33
C SER A 52 -15.61 4.52 12.79
N ASP A 53 -15.53 3.50 11.94
CA ASP A 53 -14.81 2.27 12.26
C ASP A 53 -13.29 2.46 12.17
N PRO A 54 -12.50 1.70 12.96
CA PRO A 54 -11.06 1.71 12.84
C PRO A 54 -10.62 1.41 11.39
N LEU A 55 -9.74 2.24 10.87
CA LEU A 55 -9.09 1.99 9.59
C LEU A 55 -8.05 0.88 9.76
N ILE A 56 -7.86 0.09 8.70
CA ILE A 56 -6.89 -0.99 8.65
C ILE A 56 -5.69 -0.57 7.83
N PHE A 57 -4.51 -0.92 8.29
CA PHE A 57 -3.26 -0.68 7.59
C PHE A 57 -3.28 -1.38 6.23
N LEU A 58 -3.09 -0.60 5.16
CA LEU A 58 -3.02 -1.10 3.80
C LEU A 58 -1.57 -1.30 3.37
N CYS A 59 -0.74 -0.27 3.47
CA CYS A 59 0.68 -0.38 3.17
C CYS A 59 1.47 0.80 3.74
N GLN A 60 2.79 0.68 3.70
CA GLN A 60 3.72 1.77 3.94
C GLN A 60 4.83 1.78 2.89
N ILE A 61 5.34 2.97 2.60
CA ILE A 61 6.48 3.20 1.72
C ILE A 61 7.53 3.95 2.53
N TYR A 62 8.71 3.35 2.69
CA TYR A 62 9.89 4.03 3.18
C TYR A 62 10.57 4.75 2.02
N ALA A 63 10.72 6.07 2.16
CA ALA A 63 11.22 6.96 1.12
C ALA A 63 12.15 7.99 1.77
N PRO A 64 13.40 7.59 2.10
CA PRO A 64 14.33 8.44 2.82
C PRO A 64 14.66 9.71 2.03
N TYR A 65 15.01 10.77 2.76
CA TYR A 65 15.42 12.03 2.17
C TYR A 65 16.85 12.38 2.58
N GLU A 66 17.81 11.88 1.81
CA GLU A 66 19.24 11.95 2.14
C GLU A 66 19.79 13.38 2.14
N GLU A 67 19.15 14.30 1.43
CA GLU A 67 19.56 15.71 1.35
C GLU A 67 19.43 16.47 2.68
N SER A 68 18.65 15.97 3.65
CA SER A 68 18.47 16.61 4.95
C SER A 68 18.52 15.60 6.09
N SER A 69 19.53 15.75 6.95
CA SER A 69 19.70 14.92 8.14
C SER A 69 18.53 15.01 9.12
N ASP A 70 17.82 16.13 9.14
CA ASP A 70 16.73 16.40 10.08
C ASP A 70 15.43 15.69 9.72
N CYS A 71 15.28 15.25 8.46
CA CYS A 71 14.12 14.52 7.99
C CYS A 71 14.47 13.30 7.11
N PHE A 72 15.65 12.73 7.39
CA PHE A 72 16.24 11.61 6.67
C PHE A 72 15.31 10.41 6.58
N HIS A 73 14.83 9.89 7.72
CA HIS A 73 13.90 8.78 7.70
C HIS A 73 12.51 9.33 7.41
N ARG A 74 11.85 8.76 6.43
CA ARG A 74 10.53 9.21 6.04
C ARG A 74 9.71 8.03 5.55
N THR A 75 8.55 7.86 6.17
CA THR A 75 7.62 6.78 5.84
C THR A 75 6.23 7.34 5.63
N ILE A 76 5.58 6.88 4.58
CA ILE A 76 4.19 7.20 4.28
C ILE A 76 3.36 5.97 4.59
N PHE A 77 2.41 6.10 5.52
CA PHE A 77 1.49 5.06 5.92
C PHE A 77 0.13 5.30 5.29
N ILE A 78 -0.50 4.24 4.81
CA ILE A 78 -1.82 4.30 4.19
C ILE A 78 -2.75 3.34 4.91
N PHE A 79 -3.89 3.86 5.36
CA PHE A 79 -4.93 3.13 6.03
C PHE A 79 -6.24 3.24 5.24
N ILE A 80 -7.05 2.19 5.27
CA ILE A 80 -8.30 2.13 4.51
C ILE A 80 -9.42 1.48 5.34
N CYS A 81 -10.65 1.90 5.11
CA CYS A 81 -11.83 1.25 5.67
C CYS A 81 -12.12 -0.06 4.93
N ARG A 82 -12.37 -1.14 5.67
CA ARG A 82 -12.76 -2.45 5.11
C ARG A 82 -14.23 -2.52 4.69
N ASN A 83 -15.05 -1.53 5.03
CA ASN A 83 -16.45 -1.50 4.64
C ASN A 83 -16.58 -0.98 3.20
N GLY A 84 -16.93 -1.87 2.27
CA GLY A 84 -17.07 -1.54 0.84
C GLY A 84 -18.07 -0.41 0.56
N SER A 85 -19.12 -0.25 1.39
CA SER A 85 -20.07 0.87 1.26
C SER A 85 -19.46 2.25 1.51
N CYS A 86 -18.29 2.32 2.16
CA CYS A 86 -17.57 3.57 2.38
C CYS A 86 -16.73 3.99 1.16
N CYS A 87 -16.48 3.09 0.21
CA CYS A 87 -15.76 3.36 -1.02
C CYS A 87 -16.69 4.08 -2.01
N LYS A 88 -16.70 5.41 -1.98
CA LYS A 88 -17.50 6.24 -2.88
C LYS A 88 -16.63 6.82 -3.99
N THR A 89 -17.21 6.93 -5.19
CA THR A 89 -16.55 7.55 -6.35
C THR A 89 -16.08 8.96 -6.01
N ASN A 90 -14.82 9.29 -6.35
CA ASN A 90 -14.21 10.60 -6.13
C ASN A 90 -14.22 11.10 -4.67
N SER A 91 -14.23 10.18 -3.69
CA SER A 91 -14.08 10.51 -2.27
C SER A 91 -12.85 9.82 -1.69
N THR A 92 -12.19 10.50 -0.75
CA THR A 92 -11.05 9.97 0.01
C THR A 92 -11.41 9.72 1.48
N ASP A 93 -12.69 9.81 1.86
CA ASP A 93 -13.13 9.79 3.26
C ASP A 93 -12.94 8.44 3.96
N ASN A 94 -12.78 7.37 3.18
CA ASN A 94 -12.49 6.02 3.65
C ASN A 94 -10.98 5.71 3.70
N ILE A 95 -10.11 6.64 3.31
CA ILE A 95 -8.66 6.48 3.24
C ILE A 95 -8.00 7.53 4.14
N LEU A 96 -6.94 7.13 4.83
CA LEU A 96 -6.09 8.04 5.59
C LEU A 96 -4.63 7.82 5.20
N VAL A 97 -3.93 8.91 4.89
CA VAL A 97 -2.51 8.89 4.58
C VAL A 97 -1.77 9.70 5.64
N LEU A 98 -0.80 9.08 6.30
CA LEU A 98 0.04 9.70 7.30
C LEU A 98 1.48 9.76 6.80
N ARG A 99 2.13 10.91 6.99
CA ARG A 99 3.56 11.07 6.74
C ARG A 99 4.27 11.19 8.07
N CYS A 100 5.24 10.32 8.33
CA CYS A 100 6.13 10.39 9.48
C CYS A 100 7.55 10.69 9.01
N GLN A 101 8.25 11.55 9.75
CA GLN A 101 9.63 11.92 9.46
C GLN A 101 10.43 11.89 10.76
N LEU A 102 11.66 11.38 10.69
CA LEU A 102 12.62 11.40 11.78
C LEU A 102 14.01 11.81 11.27
N PRO A 103 14.81 12.48 12.11
CA PRO A 103 16.21 12.72 11.80
C PRO A 103 17.00 11.40 11.74
N ARG A 104 18.12 11.41 11.01
CA ARG A 104 19.02 10.25 10.90
C ARG A 104 19.47 9.77 12.28
N LYS A 105 19.91 10.70 13.12
CA LYS A 105 20.19 10.44 14.54
C LYS A 105 18.93 10.66 15.36
N ASN A 106 18.33 9.59 15.84
CA ASN A 106 17.13 9.62 16.67
C ASN A 106 17.26 8.65 17.86
N MET A 107 16.24 8.60 18.72
CA MET A 107 16.25 7.82 19.96
C MET A 107 15.65 6.41 19.83
N PHE A 108 15.11 6.07 18.65
CA PHE A 108 14.37 4.82 18.43
C PHE A 108 15.21 3.78 17.69
N TYR A 109 16.04 4.21 16.74
CA TYR A 109 16.86 3.35 15.89
C TYR A 109 18.34 3.66 16.02
N LEU A 110 19.15 2.65 15.73
CA LEU A 110 20.59 2.83 15.58
C LEU A 110 20.92 3.73 14.39
N TYR A 111 22.06 4.40 14.47
CA TYR A 111 22.60 5.17 13.36
C TYR A 111 23.04 4.24 12.23
N GLU A 112 23.67 3.12 12.56
CA GLU A 112 24.06 2.09 11.59
C GLU A 112 22.92 1.08 11.37
N PRO A 113 22.81 0.49 10.17
CA PRO A 113 21.83 -0.56 9.89
C PRO A 113 21.96 -1.76 10.83
N TYR A 114 20.82 -2.36 11.17
CA TYR A 114 20.76 -3.60 11.94
C TYR A 114 21.23 -4.78 11.08
N GLN A 115 21.85 -5.78 11.71
CA GLN A 115 22.10 -7.06 11.07
C GLN A 115 20.82 -7.89 11.03
N GLU A 116 20.72 -8.80 10.08
CA GLU A 116 19.59 -9.73 10.00
C GLU A 116 19.72 -10.83 11.05
N ASP A 117 19.25 -10.54 12.26
CA ASP A 117 19.14 -11.51 13.35
C ASP A 117 17.70 -11.55 13.89
N GLU A 118 17.01 -12.67 13.66
CA GLU A 118 15.64 -12.90 14.14
C GLU A 118 15.51 -12.83 15.67
N ASN A 119 16.59 -13.15 16.40
CA ASN A 119 16.60 -13.18 17.86
C ASN A 119 16.99 -11.85 18.51
N GLU A 120 17.42 -10.87 17.73
CA GLU A 120 17.79 -9.56 18.26
C GLU A 120 16.53 -8.88 18.84
N GLU A 121 16.61 -8.48 20.11
CA GLU A 121 15.52 -7.79 20.78
C GLU A 121 15.44 -6.32 20.34
N PHE A 122 14.24 -5.86 19.97
CA PHE A 122 13.98 -4.45 19.71
C PHE A 122 12.93 -3.92 20.68
N PRO A 123 13.23 -2.88 21.48
CA PRO A 123 12.39 -2.45 22.60
C PRO A 123 11.21 -1.57 22.15
N THR A 124 10.36 -2.04 21.25
CA THR A 124 9.11 -1.35 20.86
C THR A 124 8.23 -1.06 22.08
N ASP A 125 8.12 -2.05 22.97
CA ASP A 125 7.29 -2.04 24.18
C ASP A 125 7.68 -0.98 25.22
N LYS A 126 8.89 -0.42 25.11
CA LYS A 126 9.37 0.68 25.96
C LYS A 126 8.64 1.98 25.64
N TRP A 127 8.19 2.14 24.40
CA TRP A 127 7.67 3.40 23.89
C TRP A 127 6.15 3.47 23.90
N ALA A 128 5.50 2.40 23.46
CA ALA A 128 4.04 2.32 23.40
C ALA A 128 3.54 0.89 23.52
N LYS A 129 2.26 0.76 23.85
CA LYS A 129 1.52 -0.50 23.74
C LYS A 129 0.67 -0.48 22.48
N PHE A 130 0.62 -1.61 21.80
CA PHE A 130 0.00 -1.75 20.48
C PHE A 130 -1.21 -2.67 20.55
N CYS A 131 -2.18 -2.43 19.68
CA CYS A 131 -3.34 -3.28 19.56
C CYS A 131 -2.93 -4.64 19.00
N ASN A 132 -3.26 -5.72 19.70
CA ASN A 132 -2.94 -7.10 19.28
C ASN A 132 -3.56 -7.50 17.93
N ILE A 133 -4.52 -6.72 17.41
CA ILE A 133 -5.17 -6.98 16.12
C ILE A 133 -4.57 -6.12 15.02
N CYS A 134 -4.48 -4.79 15.20
CA CYS A 134 -4.16 -3.87 14.10
C CYS A 134 -2.83 -3.13 14.23
N GLY A 135 -2.11 -3.31 15.34
CA GLY A 135 -0.85 -2.60 15.59
C GLY A 135 -0.98 -1.10 15.84
N ALA A 136 -2.19 -0.53 15.93
CA ALA A 136 -2.38 0.86 16.34
C ALA A 136 -2.08 1.04 17.84
N LYS A 137 -1.80 2.28 18.28
CA LYS A 137 -1.63 2.61 19.70
C LYS A 137 -2.83 2.12 20.52
N ALA A 138 -2.57 1.43 21.62
CA ALA A 138 -3.61 0.84 22.45
C ALA A 138 -3.71 1.53 23.82
N PRO A 139 -4.78 2.32 24.07
CA PRO A 139 -4.99 2.96 25.37
C PRO A 139 -5.59 2.00 26.41
N SER A 140 -6.14 0.86 25.99
CA SER A 140 -6.83 -0.08 26.87
C SER A 140 -6.28 -1.49 26.74
N HIS A 141 -6.55 -2.30 27.76
CA HIS A 141 -6.14 -3.69 27.85
C HIS A 141 -7.29 -4.57 28.32
N CYS A 142 -7.15 -5.88 28.11
CA CYS A 142 -8.09 -6.87 28.64
C CYS A 142 -8.12 -6.80 30.17
N SER A 143 -9.29 -6.53 30.75
CA SER A 143 -9.46 -6.40 32.21
C SER A 143 -9.14 -7.69 32.99
N LYS A 144 -9.17 -8.85 32.32
CA LYS A 144 -8.87 -10.16 32.94
C LYS A 144 -7.37 -10.45 33.00
N CYS A 145 -6.68 -10.48 31.85
CA CYS A 145 -5.26 -10.84 31.82
C CYS A 145 -4.31 -9.64 31.96
N LYS A 146 -4.76 -8.42 31.66
CA LYS A 146 -3.95 -7.19 31.59
C LYS A 146 -2.73 -7.25 30.66
N LYS A 147 -2.71 -8.23 29.75
CA LYS A 147 -1.59 -8.50 28.83
C LYS A 147 -1.94 -8.28 27.35
N SER A 148 -3.22 -8.41 26.97
CA SER A 148 -3.68 -8.10 25.62
C SER A 148 -4.15 -6.66 25.54
N TYR A 149 -3.65 -5.91 24.58
CA TYR A 149 -3.91 -4.48 24.41
C TYR A 149 -4.76 -4.23 23.16
N TYR A 150 -5.63 -3.22 23.22
CA TYR A 150 -6.58 -2.91 22.16
C TYR A 150 -6.70 -1.41 21.92
N CYS A 151 -6.85 -1.02 20.64
CA CYS A 151 -7.10 0.38 20.26
C CYS A 151 -8.54 0.82 20.61
N GLY A 152 -9.47 -0.13 20.78
CA GLY A 152 -10.86 0.15 21.10
C GLY A 152 -11.70 -1.10 21.33
N ARG A 153 -12.95 -0.89 21.75
CA ARG A 153 -13.88 -1.96 22.14
C ARG A 153 -14.20 -2.93 20.99
N LYS A 154 -14.28 -2.44 19.75
CA LYS A 154 -14.54 -3.29 18.56
C LYS A 154 -13.48 -4.38 18.41
N HIS A 155 -12.20 -4.01 18.44
CA HIS A 155 -11.10 -4.98 18.34
C HIS A 155 -11.06 -5.90 19.56
N GLN A 156 -11.29 -5.39 20.77
CA GLN A 156 -11.35 -6.25 21.96
C GLN A 156 -12.43 -7.35 21.85
N ILE A 157 -13.64 -6.99 21.40
CA ILE A 157 -14.75 -7.94 21.21
C ILE A 157 -14.40 -8.96 20.12
N LEU A 158 -13.85 -8.50 19.00
CA LEU A 158 -13.46 -9.37 17.89
C LEU A 158 -12.40 -10.40 18.32
N ASP A 159 -11.36 -9.96 19.03
CA ASP A 159 -10.30 -10.84 19.55
C ASP A 159 -10.85 -11.86 20.55
N TRP A 160 -11.74 -11.40 21.44
CA TRP A 160 -12.40 -12.26 22.41
C TRP A 160 -13.21 -13.37 21.74
N GLN A 161 -13.95 -13.05 20.69
CA GLN A 161 -14.78 -14.01 19.96
C GLN A 161 -13.96 -15.01 19.15
N LYS A 162 -12.81 -14.61 18.59
CA LYS A 162 -12.04 -15.41 17.63
C LYS A 162 -10.83 -16.15 18.22
N GLY A 163 -10.49 -15.95 19.49
CA GLY A 163 -9.48 -16.80 20.13
C GLY A 163 -9.04 -16.36 21.52
N HIS A 164 -9.05 -15.05 21.82
CA HIS A 164 -8.52 -14.57 23.10
C HIS A 164 -9.26 -15.14 24.31
N LYS A 165 -10.56 -15.46 24.22
CA LYS A 165 -11.32 -16.07 25.32
C LYS A 165 -10.68 -17.35 25.88
N GLU A 166 -10.08 -18.18 25.01
CA GLU A 166 -9.46 -19.45 25.39
C GLU A 166 -8.01 -19.27 25.86
N LEU A 167 -7.31 -18.28 25.30
CA LEU A 167 -5.91 -17.99 25.60
C LEU A 167 -5.74 -17.08 26.83
N CYS A 168 -6.75 -16.27 27.15
CA CYS A 168 -6.73 -15.28 28.24
C CYS A 168 -6.32 -15.89 29.59
N PRO A 169 -6.84 -17.05 30.03
CA PRO A 169 -6.41 -17.68 31.29
C PRO A 169 -4.99 -18.24 31.24
N LYS A 170 -4.52 -18.66 30.06
CA LYS A 170 -3.21 -19.29 29.82
C LYS A 170 -2.08 -18.28 29.63
N SER A 171 -2.39 -16.99 29.54
CA SER A 171 -1.44 -15.91 29.21
C SER A 171 -0.42 -15.62 30.31
N GLN A 172 -0.13 -16.56 31.22
CA GLN A 172 0.71 -16.30 32.39
C GLN A 172 2.19 -16.09 32.04
N ASN A 173 2.72 -16.63 30.93
CA ASN A 173 4.16 -16.52 30.61
C ASN A 173 4.55 -16.35 29.12
N THR A 174 3.61 -16.26 28.18
CA THR A 174 3.96 -16.08 26.77
C THR A 174 4.12 -14.59 26.45
N VAL A 175 5.37 -14.17 26.23
CA VAL A 175 5.69 -12.96 25.47
C VAL A 175 5.14 -13.23 24.07
N LEU A 176 4.08 -12.51 23.68
CA LEU A 176 3.64 -12.55 22.28
C LEU A 176 4.77 -11.89 21.47
N ASN A 177 5.51 -12.69 20.72
CA ASN A 177 6.40 -12.14 19.70
C ASN A 177 5.58 -11.20 18.83
N ASN A 178 6.08 -9.97 18.62
CA ASN A 178 5.40 -8.89 17.89
C ASN A 178 5.03 -9.25 16.44
N PHE A 179 5.45 -10.42 15.96
CA PHE A 179 5.24 -10.94 14.61
C PHE A 179 4.00 -11.83 14.46
N ILE A 180 3.40 -12.32 15.55
CA ILE A 180 2.29 -13.28 15.46
C ILE A 180 0.96 -12.54 15.37
N VAL A 181 0.35 -12.60 14.19
CA VAL A 181 -1.01 -12.08 13.96
C VAL A 181 -2.04 -13.03 14.59
N THR A 182 -2.92 -12.50 15.44
CA THR A 182 -4.02 -13.29 16.04
C THR A 182 -5.02 -13.75 14.99
N GLU A 183 -5.83 -14.78 15.29
CA GLU A 183 -6.91 -15.23 14.41
C GLU A 183 -7.93 -14.11 14.09
N ALA A 184 -8.16 -13.20 15.05
CA ALA A 184 -8.92 -11.98 14.79
C ALA A 184 -8.22 -11.05 13.79
N GLY A 185 -6.91 -10.82 13.96
CA GLY A 185 -6.09 -10.07 13.02
C GLY A 185 -6.16 -10.64 11.60
N LYS A 186 -5.95 -11.94 11.43
CA LYS A 186 -6.02 -12.63 10.11
C LYS A 186 -7.34 -12.40 9.38
N SER A 187 -8.42 -12.15 10.11
CA SER A 187 -9.74 -11.93 9.52
C SER A 187 -10.01 -10.50 9.01
N ILE A 188 -9.19 -9.52 9.41
CA ILE A 188 -9.39 -8.12 9.02
C ILE A 188 -8.18 -7.47 8.36
N LEU A 189 -6.96 -7.91 8.71
CA LEU A 189 -5.72 -7.42 8.12
C LEU A 189 -5.57 -7.94 6.70
N PHE A 190 -4.90 -7.15 5.86
CA PHE A 190 -4.42 -7.64 4.57
C PHE A 190 -3.24 -8.58 4.78
N LYS A 191 -3.08 -9.55 3.88
CA LYS A 191 -1.89 -10.42 3.86
C LYS A 191 -0.64 -9.55 3.76
N GLU A 192 0.39 -9.93 4.51
CA GLU A 192 1.65 -9.20 4.60
C GLU A 192 2.60 -9.59 3.46
N TRP A 193 3.19 -8.59 2.81
CA TRP A 193 4.14 -8.72 1.70
C TRP A 193 5.21 -7.63 1.80
N GLU A 194 6.43 -7.93 1.35
CA GLU A 194 7.43 -6.90 1.09
C GLU A 194 7.07 -6.14 -0.19
N LEU A 195 7.29 -4.84 -0.19
CA LEU A 195 7.20 -4.01 -1.38
C LEU A 195 8.62 -3.66 -1.84
N VAL A 196 9.12 -4.43 -2.79
CA VAL A 196 10.44 -4.23 -3.41
C VAL A 196 10.29 -3.16 -4.48
N VAL A 197 11.16 -2.16 -4.48
CA VAL A 197 11.09 -1.00 -5.38
C VAL A 197 12.38 -0.95 -6.20
N ASP A 198 12.24 -1.05 -7.51
CA ASP A 198 13.34 -1.09 -8.47
C ASP A 198 13.18 0.01 -9.53
N GLU A 199 14.29 0.47 -10.12
CA GLU A 199 14.26 1.44 -11.21
C GLU A 199 13.52 0.84 -12.43
N GLU A 200 12.59 1.60 -13.00
CA GLU A 200 11.88 1.20 -14.20
C GLU A 200 12.85 1.17 -15.40
N SER A 201 13.13 -0.02 -15.94
CA SER A 201 13.97 -0.14 -17.13
C SER A 201 13.28 0.52 -18.33
N GLU A 202 14.07 1.20 -19.18
CA GLU A 202 13.60 1.69 -20.47
C GLU A 202 13.52 0.56 -21.51
N GLU A 203 14.20 -0.56 -21.25
CA GLU A 203 14.34 -1.72 -22.13
C GLU A 203 13.70 -2.96 -21.49
N ASP A 204 12.59 -3.40 -22.10
CA ASP A 204 12.14 -4.80 -22.29
C ASP A 204 10.61 -4.92 -22.33
N SER A 205 10.08 -4.69 -23.53
CA SER A 205 9.13 -5.62 -24.13
C SER A 205 9.47 -5.57 -25.62
N THR A 206 9.78 -6.71 -26.23
CA THR A 206 9.81 -6.84 -27.70
C THR A 206 8.71 -5.95 -28.27
N ASP A 207 9.07 -4.96 -29.07
CA ASP A 207 8.17 -3.96 -29.66
C ASP A 207 7.28 -4.68 -30.68
N ILE A 208 6.45 -5.60 -30.19
CA ILE A 208 5.32 -6.15 -30.91
C ILE A 208 4.33 -5.00 -30.87
N ASP A 209 4.43 -4.13 -31.86
CA ASP A 209 3.44 -3.10 -32.10
C ASP A 209 2.10 -3.83 -32.22
N MET A 210 1.28 -3.75 -31.17
CA MET A 210 -0.04 -4.37 -31.17
C MET A 210 -0.88 -3.86 -32.34
N ASN A 211 -0.60 -2.67 -32.89
CA ASN A 211 -1.25 -2.22 -34.11
C ASN A 211 -0.75 -3.01 -35.33
N GLN A 212 0.54 -3.34 -35.43
CA GLN A 212 1.07 -4.20 -36.51
C GLN A 212 0.55 -5.62 -36.41
N GLU A 213 0.44 -6.21 -35.22
CA GLU A 213 -0.16 -7.55 -35.08
C GLU A 213 -1.66 -7.53 -35.36
N MET A 214 -2.37 -6.47 -34.97
CA MET A 214 -3.79 -6.29 -35.28
C MET A 214 -4.01 -6.01 -36.79
N GLU A 215 -3.11 -5.30 -37.44
CA GLU A 215 -3.08 -5.14 -38.90
C GLU A 215 -2.74 -6.46 -39.61
N LYS A 216 -1.78 -7.24 -39.11
CA LYS A 216 -1.49 -8.58 -39.62
C LYS A 216 -2.71 -9.51 -39.45
N LEU A 217 -3.40 -9.46 -38.32
CA LEU A 217 -4.62 -10.23 -38.08
C LEU A 217 -5.74 -9.80 -39.04
N ASN A 218 -5.96 -8.50 -39.21
CA ASN A 218 -6.94 -7.96 -40.18
C ASN A 218 -6.60 -8.36 -41.62
N LYS A 219 -5.31 -8.36 -41.97
CA LYS A 219 -4.84 -8.79 -43.28
C LYS A 219 -5.03 -10.29 -43.48
N LEU A 220 -4.79 -11.11 -42.46
CA LEU A 220 -5.05 -12.56 -42.49
C LEU A 220 -6.55 -12.89 -42.61
N LEU A 221 -7.42 -12.10 -41.99
CA LEU A 221 -8.89 -12.18 -42.14
C LEU A 221 -9.33 -11.81 -43.56
N GLN A 222 -8.78 -10.73 -44.13
CA GLN A 222 -9.05 -10.33 -45.52
C GLN A 222 -8.54 -11.35 -46.55
N GLU A 223 -7.39 -11.98 -46.28
CA GLU A 223 -6.80 -13.01 -47.14
C GLU A 223 -7.44 -14.40 -46.99
N LYS A 224 -8.45 -14.57 -46.12
CA LYS A 224 -9.12 -15.86 -45.81
C LYS A 224 -8.14 -16.99 -45.47
N LYS A 225 -6.99 -16.67 -44.88
CA LYS A 225 -5.96 -17.63 -44.46
C LYS A 225 -6.02 -17.99 -42.98
N ALA A 226 -6.94 -17.38 -42.22
CA ALA A 226 -7.22 -17.79 -40.84
C ALA A 226 -7.89 -19.17 -40.85
N GLY A 227 -7.19 -20.19 -40.35
CA GLY A 227 -7.65 -21.58 -40.35
C GLY A 227 -9.00 -21.74 -39.64
N THR A 228 -9.95 -22.34 -40.36
CA THR A 228 -11.08 -23.16 -39.90
C THR A 228 -11.52 -22.99 -38.44
N LEU A 229 -12.25 -21.90 -38.14
CA LEU A 229 -13.17 -21.84 -37.00
C LEU A 229 -14.58 -21.57 -37.54
N ASN A 230 -15.28 -22.64 -37.86
CA ASN A 230 -16.59 -22.63 -38.51
C ASN A 230 -17.78 -22.26 -37.60
N ASN A 231 -17.61 -21.53 -36.48
CA ASN A 231 -18.72 -21.38 -35.51
C ASN A 231 -18.74 -20.06 -34.70
N VAL A 232 -18.28 -18.94 -35.25
CA VAL A 232 -18.49 -17.62 -34.62
C VAL A 232 -19.18 -16.72 -35.64
N SER A 233 -20.32 -16.13 -35.28
CA SER A 233 -21.07 -15.25 -36.18
C SER A 233 -20.30 -13.93 -36.39
N GLU A 234 -20.47 -13.31 -37.56
CA GLU A 234 -19.86 -12.00 -37.85
C GLU A 234 -20.28 -10.92 -36.84
N ASP A 235 -21.48 -11.05 -36.25
CA ASP A 235 -22.02 -10.16 -35.22
C ASP A 235 -21.29 -10.30 -33.86
N GLU A 236 -20.82 -11.51 -33.49
CA GLU A 236 -20.03 -11.72 -32.28
C GLU A 236 -18.59 -11.18 -32.43
N LEU A 237 -17.99 -11.28 -33.63
CA LEU A 237 -16.71 -10.63 -33.92
C LEU A 237 -16.81 -9.10 -33.93
N GLN A 238 -17.96 -8.54 -34.31
CA GLN A 238 -18.22 -7.10 -34.24
C GLN A 238 -18.29 -6.59 -32.80
N GLN A 239 -18.80 -7.37 -31.85
CA GLN A 239 -18.78 -6.99 -30.42
C GLN A 239 -17.35 -6.88 -29.86
N TYR A 240 -16.40 -7.71 -30.32
CA TYR A 240 -14.99 -7.59 -29.94
C TYR A 240 -14.22 -6.48 -30.69
N THR A 241 -14.72 -6.03 -31.84
CA THR A 241 -14.11 -4.99 -32.68
C THR A 241 -14.81 -3.63 -32.60
N THR A 242 -15.87 -3.50 -31.80
CA THR A 242 -16.52 -2.21 -31.54
C THR A 242 -15.54 -1.32 -30.78
N ALA A 243 -14.79 -0.53 -31.53
CA ALA A 243 -13.78 0.38 -31.05
C ALA A 243 -14.42 1.36 -30.05
N VAL A 244 -14.21 1.10 -28.76
CA VAL A 244 -14.23 2.15 -27.74
C VAL A 244 -13.29 3.24 -28.27
N PRO A 245 -13.67 4.53 -28.29
CA PRO A 245 -12.74 5.58 -28.69
C PRO A 245 -11.54 5.53 -27.76
N VAL A 246 -10.46 4.91 -28.20
CA VAL A 246 -9.29 4.69 -27.37
C VAL A 246 -8.58 6.02 -27.28
N ASP A 247 -8.80 6.70 -26.15
CA ASP A 247 -8.07 7.92 -25.81
C ASP A 247 -6.56 7.66 -25.97
N LYS A 248 -5.85 8.60 -26.60
CA LYS A 248 -4.38 8.55 -26.71
C LYS A 248 -3.74 8.41 -25.32
N VAL A 249 -4.37 8.97 -24.29
CA VAL A 249 -3.95 8.83 -22.90
C VAL A 249 -4.09 7.39 -22.42
N PHE A 250 -5.21 6.73 -22.69
CA PHE A 250 -5.41 5.32 -22.36
C PHE A 250 -4.42 4.41 -23.11
N LYS A 251 -4.16 4.64 -24.40
CA LYS A 251 -3.12 3.88 -25.14
C LYS A 251 -1.74 4.04 -24.51
N LYS A 252 -1.38 5.27 -24.11
CA LYS A 252 -0.10 5.55 -23.46
C LYS A 252 -0.01 4.86 -22.10
N PHE A 253 -1.07 4.93 -21.30
CA PHE A 253 -1.20 4.21 -20.03
C PHE A 253 -1.01 2.71 -20.25
N SER A 254 -1.81 2.10 -21.12
CA SER A 254 -1.78 0.65 -21.36
C SER A 254 -0.43 0.18 -21.90
N LYS A 255 0.19 0.91 -22.83
CA LYS A 255 1.55 0.59 -23.33
C LYS A 255 2.62 0.71 -22.24
N ARG A 256 2.47 1.64 -21.30
CA ARG A 256 3.42 1.82 -20.19
C ARG A 256 3.25 0.72 -19.13
N VAL A 257 2.01 0.39 -18.79
CA VAL A 257 1.69 -0.65 -17.79
C VAL A 257 1.97 -2.06 -18.32
N SER A 258 1.79 -2.31 -19.62
CA SER A 258 2.05 -3.63 -20.23
C SER A 258 3.49 -4.12 -20.11
N ARG A 259 4.46 -3.23 -19.85
CA ARG A 259 5.86 -3.62 -19.61
C ARG A 259 6.02 -4.37 -18.29
N HIS A 260 5.26 -3.97 -17.28
CA HIS A 260 5.29 -4.54 -15.94
C HIS A 260 3.85 -4.63 -15.42
N PRO A 261 3.05 -5.63 -15.86
CA PRO A 261 1.64 -5.73 -15.46
C PRO A 261 1.46 -5.96 -13.96
N ASP A 262 2.45 -6.58 -13.30
CA ASP A 262 2.40 -6.94 -11.87
C ASP A 262 2.84 -5.80 -10.94
N GLN A 263 3.15 -4.62 -11.48
CA GLN A 263 3.55 -3.47 -10.68
C GLN A 263 2.39 -3.00 -9.77
N VAL A 264 2.68 -2.68 -8.52
CA VAL A 264 1.69 -2.20 -7.52
C VAL A 264 1.97 -0.77 -7.05
N LEU A 265 3.16 -0.24 -7.35
CA LEU A 265 3.59 1.11 -7.02
C LEU A 265 4.36 1.72 -8.18
N ARG A 266 4.17 3.01 -8.42
CA ARG A 266 5.04 3.88 -9.20
C ARG A 266 5.49 5.05 -8.34
N TYR A 267 6.78 5.14 -8.04
CA TYR A 267 7.36 6.20 -7.24
C TYR A 267 8.07 7.22 -8.16
N GLU A 268 7.66 8.48 -8.08
CA GLU A 268 8.26 9.59 -8.83
C GLU A 268 8.04 10.91 -8.06
N ARG A 269 8.98 11.25 -7.17
CA ARG A 269 8.88 12.45 -6.33
C ARG A 269 8.98 13.73 -7.16
N GLY A 270 7.92 14.55 -7.13
CA GLY A 270 7.81 15.76 -7.94
C GLY A 270 7.46 15.51 -9.40
N GLY A 271 7.13 14.26 -9.76
CA GLY A 271 6.73 13.85 -11.10
C GLY A 271 5.27 14.12 -11.43
N THR A 272 4.73 13.33 -12.36
CA THR A 272 3.34 13.46 -12.80
C THR A 272 2.61 12.12 -12.74
N PRO A 273 1.36 12.06 -12.23
CA PRO A 273 0.58 10.83 -12.25
C PRO A 273 0.43 10.27 -13.67
N LEU A 274 0.48 8.95 -13.80
CA LEU A 274 0.14 8.24 -15.03
C LEU A 274 -1.38 8.06 -15.10
N TRP A 275 -2.02 8.97 -15.83
CA TRP A 275 -3.48 9.00 -16.00
C TRP A 275 -4.00 7.90 -16.93
N ILE A 276 -5.14 7.31 -16.57
CA ILE A 276 -5.85 6.29 -17.36
C ILE A 276 -6.70 6.95 -18.46
N THR A 277 -7.34 8.07 -18.13
CA THR A 277 -8.17 8.86 -19.04
C THR A 277 -7.59 10.25 -19.21
N GLY A 278 -7.70 10.79 -20.42
CA GLY A 278 -7.38 12.18 -20.72
C GLY A 278 -8.40 13.07 -20.05
N ASN A 279 -8.15 13.43 -18.80
CA ASN A 279 -8.78 14.60 -18.24
C ASN A 279 -8.23 15.81 -19.01
N SER A 280 -9.01 16.31 -19.95
CA SER A 280 -8.75 17.56 -20.65
C SER A 280 -8.77 18.78 -19.73
N ASP A 281 -9.10 18.63 -18.45
CA ASP A 281 -9.03 19.71 -17.49
C ASP A 281 -8.39 19.26 -16.17
N ASN A 282 -7.28 19.89 -15.82
CA ASN A 282 -6.73 19.99 -14.46
C ASN A 282 -7.72 20.62 -13.44
N SER A 283 -9.02 20.70 -13.75
CA SER A 283 -10.05 21.43 -13.01
C SER A 283 -10.70 20.62 -11.89
N ILE A 284 -10.54 19.29 -11.84
CA ILE A 284 -11.32 18.42 -10.95
C ILE A 284 -10.64 18.20 -9.57
N ILE A 285 -9.34 18.47 -9.43
CA ILE A 285 -8.63 18.21 -8.17
C ILE A 285 -8.02 19.49 -7.63
N ASN A 286 -8.79 20.21 -6.79
CA ASN A 286 -8.22 21.27 -5.97
C ASN A 286 -7.36 20.63 -4.86
N ILE A 287 -6.05 20.56 -5.08
CA ILE A 287 -5.10 20.05 -4.09
C ILE A 287 -4.86 21.15 -3.06
N PRO A 288 -5.30 20.99 -1.80
CA PRO A 288 -5.09 22.03 -0.80
C PRO A 288 -3.61 22.15 -0.47
N ASN A 289 -3.18 23.36 -0.09
CA ASN A 289 -1.84 23.57 0.42
C ASN A 289 -1.56 22.75 1.70
N CYS A 290 -0.30 22.69 2.09
CA CYS A 290 0.10 22.11 3.37
C CYS A 290 -0.52 22.91 4.52
N GLN A 291 -1.22 22.24 5.43
CA GLN A 291 -1.86 22.89 6.58
C GLN A 291 -0.87 23.47 7.60
N TYR A 292 0.41 23.09 7.54
CA TYR A 292 1.45 23.52 8.49
C TYR A 292 2.33 24.66 7.96
N CYS A 293 2.70 24.62 6.68
CA CYS A 293 3.59 25.61 6.07
C CYS A 293 2.96 26.39 4.91
N ASN A 294 1.71 26.09 4.55
CA ASN A 294 0.99 26.68 3.41
C ASN A 294 1.67 26.51 2.03
N GLY A 295 2.69 25.66 1.91
CA GLY A 295 3.33 25.33 0.64
C GLY A 295 2.45 24.47 -0.26
N GLN A 296 2.67 24.55 -1.58
CA GLN A 296 2.03 23.67 -2.55
C GLN A 296 2.47 22.22 -2.33
N ARG A 297 1.53 21.27 -2.47
CA ARG A 297 1.85 19.85 -2.42
C ARG A 297 2.38 19.40 -3.77
N GLN A 298 3.34 18.48 -3.75
CA GLN A 298 3.87 17.84 -4.93
C GLN A 298 3.38 16.40 -5.03
N PHE A 299 3.30 15.88 -6.25
CA PHE A 299 3.12 14.46 -6.49
C PHE A 299 4.30 13.67 -5.92
N GLU A 300 4.05 12.41 -5.57
CA GLU A 300 5.10 11.56 -5.03
C GLU A 300 5.08 10.13 -5.54
N PHE A 301 3.93 9.48 -5.47
CA PHE A 301 3.78 8.13 -6.01
C PHE A 301 2.32 7.88 -6.37
N GLN A 302 2.14 6.89 -7.22
CA GLN A 302 0.85 6.36 -7.61
C GLN A 302 0.81 4.88 -7.24
N LYS A 303 -0.28 4.45 -6.61
CA LYS A 303 -0.57 3.02 -6.48
C LYS A 303 -1.20 2.53 -7.76
N MET A 304 -0.79 1.34 -8.15
CA MET A 304 -1.33 0.62 -9.29
C MET A 304 -2.27 -0.47 -8.74
N GLU A 305 -3.35 -0.73 -9.48
CA GLU A 305 -4.36 -1.74 -9.15
C GLU A 305 -4.22 -2.95 -10.06
#